data_AF-A0A6A3GXV8-F1
#
_entry.id   AF-A0A6A3GXV8-F1
#
_cell.length_a   1.000
_cell.length_b   1.000
_cell.length_c   1.000
_cell.angle_alpha   90.00
_cell.angle_beta   90.00
_cell.angle_gamma   90.00
#
_symmetry.space_group_name_H-M   'P 1'
#
loop_
_entity.id
_entity.type
_entity.pdbx_description
1 polymer ?
#
loop_
_entity_poly.entity_id
_entity_poly.type
_entity_poly.pdbx_seq_one_letter_code
_entity_poly.pdbx_strand_id
1 'polypeptide(L)'
;MVDKKEKGKKQSKQRITVCVATNADGTDRLPLHFIGKSKVPIPLRNRDVLAEIGATYTNTAKAWMNTLSNVVIHKLPPNTTAALQPMDQGIIKSLKDEYHEKKEDAELDMFYSGVAYKPVDIFSAMKWLSEGWGDISTKTIRNCWCHTGIVSKMDMGYLLN
;
A
#
# COMPACT_ATOMS: atom_id res chain seq x y z
N MET A 1 29.73 30.29 1.00
CA MET A 1 28.93 29.37 0.16
C MET A 1 27.66 30.12 -0.20
N VAL A 2 27.36 30.29 -1.48
CA VAL A 2 26.17 31.03 -1.92
C VAL A 2 24.98 30.09 -1.79
N ASP A 3 24.05 30.41 -0.88
CA ASP A 3 22.76 29.73 -0.76
C ASP A 3 21.96 29.91 -2.06
N LYS A 4 22.07 28.92 -2.94
CA LYS A 4 21.33 28.90 -4.19
C LYS A 4 19.88 28.58 -3.83
N LYS A 5 19.02 29.60 -3.87
CA LYS A 5 17.57 29.48 -3.63
C LYS A 5 17.00 28.33 -4.50
N GLU A 6 16.73 27.18 -3.88
CA GLU A 6 16.15 26.05 -4.60
C GLU A 6 14.76 26.43 -5.10
N LYS A 7 14.52 26.27 -6.40
CA LYS A 7 13.19 26.49 -6.98
C LYS A 7 12.27 25.38 -6.49
N GLY A 8 11.07 25.76 -6.03
CA GLY A 8 10.04 24.79 -5.64
C GLY A 8 9.77 23.80 -6.77
N LYS A 9 9.94 22.49 -6.49
CA LYS A 9 9.69 21.42 -7.46
C LYS A 9 8.23 20.99 -7.38
N LYS A 10 7.57 20.89 -8.53
CA LYS A 10 6.19 20.42 -8.63
C LYS A 10 6.14 18.93 -8.26
N GLN A 11 5.28 18.56 -7.32
CA GLN A 11 5.07 17.15 -6.98
C GLN A 11 4.62 16.36 -8.21
N SER A 12 5.16 15.15 -8.35
CA SER A 12 4.72 14.21 -9.38
C SER A 12 3.24 13.90 -9.18
N LYS A 13 2.44 14.01 -10.25
CA LYS A 13 1.02 13.65 -10.26
C LYS A 13 0.79 12.18 -10.63
N GLN A 14 1.85 11.38 -10.70
CA GLN A 14 1.72 9.95 -10.95
C GLN A 14 0.95 9.31 -9.80
N ARG A 15 0.01 8.44 -10.15
CA ARG A 15 -0.85 7.73 -9.21
C ARG A 15 -0.91 6.28 -9.62
N ILE A 16 -0.84 5.41 -8.62
CA ILE A 16 -1.10 3.98 -8.73
C ILE A 16 -2.14 3.64 -7.68
N THR A 17 -3.08 2.78 -8.04
CA THR A 17 -4.04 2.22 -7.10
C THR A 17 -3.44 0.93 -6.55
N VAL A 18 -3.59 0.68 -5.25
CA VAL A 18 -3.17 -0.56 -4.60
C VAL A 18 -4.38 -1.22 -3.97
N CYS A 19 -4.55 -2.52 -4.18
CA CYS A 19 -5.51 -3.36 -3.50
C CYS A 19 -4.79 -4.13 -2.40
N VAL A 20 -5.38 -4.08 -1.21
CA VAL A 20 -4.87 -4.63 0.04
C VAL A 20 -5.98 -5.47 0.68
N ALA A 21 -5.63 -6.66 1.18
CA ALA A 21 -6.58 -7.55 1.82
C ALA A 21 -5.89 -8.49 2.80
N THR A 22 -6.49 -8.66 3.97
CA THR A 22 -6.00 -9.53 5.05
C THR A 22 -7.21 -10.14 5.75
N ASN A 23 -7.02 -11.34 6.30
CA ASN A 23 -7.99 -11.91 7.24
C ASN A 23 -7.92 -11.20 8.62
N ALA A 24 -8.84 -11.57 9.51
CA ALA A 24 -9.03 -10.88 10.78
C ALA A 24 -7.86 -11.07 11.77
N ASP A 25 -7.38 -12.29 11.89
CA ASP A 25 -6.28 -12.65 12.80
C ASP A 25 -4.90 -12.18 12.29
N GLY A 26 -4.84 -11.71 11.04
CA GLY A 26 -3.64 -11.25 10.35
C GLY A 26 -2.68 -12.37 9.93
N THR A 27 -3.09 -13.64 10.01
CA THR A 27 -2.26 -14.80 9.61
C THR A 27 -2.14 -14.94 8.10
N ASP A 28 -3.14 -14.46 7.34
CA ASP A 28 -3.15 -14.49 5.89
C ASP A 28 -3.37 -13.09 5.31
N ARG A 29 -2.59 -12.80 4.27
CA ARG A 29 -2.62 -11.55 3.53
C ARG A 29 -2.47 -11.86 2.07
N LEU A 30 -3.34 -11.27 1.26
CA LEU A 30 -3.18 -11.38 -0.18
C LEU A 30 -1.96 -10.55 -0.61
N PRO A 31 -1.19 -11.05 -1.60
CA PRO A 31 -0.21 -10.24 -2.32
C PRO A 31 -0.81 -8.92 -2.80
N LEU A 32 -0.02 -7.85 -2.77
CA LEU A 32 -0.49 -6.56 -3.27
C LEU A 32 -0.82 -6.67 -4.76
N HIS A 33 -1.95 -6.06 -5.13
CA HIS A 33 -2.34 -5.91 -6.52
C HIS A 33 -2.37 -4.43 -6.88
N PHE A 34 -1.51 -4.04 -7.80
CA PHE A 34 -1.40 -2.67 -8.29
C PHE A 34 -2.19 -2.48 -9.57
N ILE A 35 -2.86 -1.32 -9.70
CA ILE A 35 -3.61 -0.95 -10.89
C ILE A 35 -3.13 0.43 -11.35
N GLY A 36 -2.65 0.51 -12.59
CA GLY A 36 -2.20 1.75 -13.21
C GLY A 36 -2.89 2.05 -14.55
N LYS A 37 -2.60 3.22 -15.10
CA LYS A 37 -3.17 3.69 -16.39
C LYS A 37 -2.40 3.27 -17.64
N SER A 38 -1.12 2.93 -17.50
CA SER A 38 -0.33 2.42 -18.63
C SER A 38 -0.29 0.90 -18.61
N LYS A 39 -0.38 0.27 -19.78
CA LYS A 39 -0.23 -1.19 -19.93
C LYS A 39 1.14 -1.67 -19.46
N VAL A 40 2.19 -0.95 -19.85
CA VAL A 40 3.58 -1.22 -19.43
C VAL A 40 4.23 0.13 -19.14
N PRO A 41 4.19 0.60 -17.88
CA PRO A 41 4.94 1.78 -17.47
C PRO A 41 6.44 1.61 -17.72
N ILE A 42 7.13 2.70 -18.08
CA ILE A 42 8.58 2.68 -18.34
C ILE A 42 9.38 2.04 -17.19
N PRO A 43 9.12 2.34 -15.90
CA PRO A 43 9.88 1.73 -14.80
C PRO A 43 9.66 0.23 -14.61
N LEU A 44 8.56 -0.31 -15.17
CA LEU A 44 8.21 -1.74 -15.15
C LEU A 44 8.65 -2.48 -16.42
N ARG A 45 9.28 -1.80 -17.37
CA ARG A 45 9.69 -2.43 -18.63
C ARG A 45 10.79 -3.46 -18.34
N ASN A 46 10.62 -4.68 -18.87
CA ASN A 46 11.53 -5.82 -18.69
C ASN A 46 11.71 -6.26 -17.22
N ARG A 47 10.70 -5.99 -16.37
CA ARG A 47 10.66 -6.47 -15.00
C ARG A 47 9.62 -7.54 -14.81
N ASP A 48 9.93 -8.53 -13.99
CA ASP A 48 8.96 -9.50 -13.51
C ASP A 48 8.50 -9.06 -12.13
N VAL A 49 7.37 -8.34 -12.07
CA VAL A 49 6.84 -7.77 -10.83
C VAL A 49 6.51 -8.85 -9.81
N LEU A 50 6.03 -10.01 -10.27
CA LEU A 50 5.68 -11.10 -9.36
C LEU A 50 6.95 -11.71 -8.75
N ALA A 51 7.96 -11.99 -9.58
CA ALA A 51 9.21 -12.57 -9.10
C ALA A 51 10.05 -11.58 -8.26
N GLU A 52 10.09 -10.30 -8.64
CA GLU A 52 10.96 -9.30 -8.00
C GLU A 52 10.40 -8.78 -6.67
N ILE A 53 9.08 -8.61 -6.55
CA ILE A 53 8.48 -7.97 -5.37
C ILE A 53 7.26 -8.71 -4.80
N GLY A 54 6.92 -9.90 -5.32
CA GLY A 54 5.79 -10.68 -4.83
C GLY A 54 4.43 -10.00 -5.04
N ALA A 55 4.31 -9.11 -6.03
CA ALA A 55 3.10 -8.34 -6.29
C ALA A 55 2.65 -8.47 -7.75
N THR A 56 1.41 -8.08 -8.01
CA THR A 56 0.85 -8.11 -9.37
C THR A 56 0.53 -6.70 -9.85
N TYR A 57 0.58 -6.48 -11.16
CA TYR A 57 0.22 -5.21 -11.78
C TYR A 57 -0.76 -5.43 -12.93
N THR A 58 -1.83 -4.65 -12.96
CA THR A 58 -2.74 -4.60 -14.11
C THR A 58 -2.99 -3.17 -14.57
N ASN A 59 -3.50 -3.06 -15.78
CA ASN A 59 -3.83 -1.78 -16.38
C ASN A 59 -5.32 -1.66 -16.66
N THR A 60 -5.93 -0.56 -16.21
CA THR A 60 -7.23 -0.12 -16.69
C THR A 60 -7.18 1.38 -16.99
N ALA A 61 -7.94 1.85 -18.00
CA ALA A 61 -7.91 3.26 -18.42
C ALA A 61 -8.23 4.24 -17.28
N LYS A 62 -9.10 3.81 -16.35
CA LYS A 62 -9.48 4.57 -15.15
C LYS A 62 -8.71 4.18 -13.88
N ALA A 63 -7.87 3.14 -13.94
CA ALA A 63 -7.21 2.53 -12.79
C ALA A 63 -8.18 2.04 -11.70
N TRP A 64 -9.35 1.54 -12.11
CA TRP A 64 -10.37 0.92 -11.26
C TRP A 64 -10.43 -0.59 -11.51
N MET A 65 -10.97 -1.32 -10.54
CA MET A 65 -11.25 -2.75 -10.68
C MET A 65 -12.46 -2.96 -11.61
N ASN A 66 -12.38 -3.94 -12.51
CA ASN A 66 -13.49 -4.33 -13.37
C ASN A 66 -14.47 -5.24 -12.60
N THR A 67 -15.67 -5.44 -13.17
CA THR A 67 -16.70 -6.31 -12.60
C THR A 67 -16.19 -7.74 -12.42
N LEU A 68 -16.37 -8.29 -11.22
CA LEU A 68 -16.02 -9.67 -10.86
C LEU A 68 -17.24 -10.58 -11.06
N SER A 69 -17.07 -11.74 -11.70
CA SER A 69 -18.18 -12.68 -11.95
C SER A 69 -18.44 -13.66 -10.81
N ASN A 70 -17.42 -13.90 -9.97
CA ASN A 70 -17.44 -14.96 -8.96
C ASN A 70 -17.26 -14.41 -7.53
N VAL A 71 -17.53 -13.11 -7.33
CA VAL A 71 -17.38 -12.44 -6.03
C VAL A 71 -18.67 -11.72 -5.68
N VAL A 72 -19.18 -11.98 -4.47
CA VAL A 72 -20.33 -11.26 -3.92
C VAL A 72 -19.81 -10.08 -3.10
N ILE A 73 -20.23 -8.88 -3.46
CA ILE A 73 -19.85 -7.65 -2.76
C ILE A 73 -20.96 -7.28 -1.78
N HIS A 74 -20.68 -7.44 -0.48
CA HIS A 74 -21.53 -6.89 0.57
C HIS A 74 -21.15 -5.44 0.84
N LYS A 75 -22.09 -4.52 0.58
CA LYS A 75 -21.90 -3.10 0.91
C LYS A 75 -22.22 -2.87 2.37
N LEU A 76 -21.38 -2.09 3.04
CA LEU A 76 -21.66 -1.63 4.39
C LEU A 76 -22.81 -0.61 4.38
N PRO A 77 -23.50 -0.43 5.52
CA PRO A 77 -24.45 0.66 5.68
C PRO A 77 -23.81 2.03 5.36
N PRO A 78 -24.59 3.00 4.88
CA PRO A 78 -24.06 4.32 4.54
C PRO A 78 -23.37 4.98 5.74
N ASN A 79 -22.28 5.73 5.48
CA ASN A 79 -21.49 6.47 6.48
C ASN A 79 -20.82 5.62 7.58
N THR A 80 -20.69 4.31 7.39
CA THR A 80 -20.06 3.42 8.38
C THR A 80 -18.65 2.99 8.01
N THR A 81 -18.13 3.43 6.86
CA THR A 81 -16.81 3.01 6.35
C THR A 81 -15.71 3.12 7.40
N ALA A 82 -15.54 4.32 7.99
CA ALA A 82 -14.50 4.55 9.00
C ALA A 82 -14.70 3.74 10.29
N ALA A 83 -15.93 3.31 10.60
CA ALA A 83 -16.24 2.56 11.80
C ALA A 83 -16.11 1.04 11.58
N LEU A 84 -16.67 0.53 10.48
CA LEU A 84 -16.83 -0.90 10.23
C LEU A 84 -15.76 -1.48 9.29
N GLN A 85 -15.02 -0.68 8.52
CA GLN A 85 -13.96 -1.20 7.65
C GLN A 85 -12.64 -1.33 8.42
N PRO A 86 -12.14 -2.56 8.65
CA PRO A 86 -10.89 -2.76 9.39
C PRO A 86 -9.69 -2.16 8.64
N MET A 87 -9.77 -2.07 7.31
CA MET A 87 -8.74 -1.44 6.49
C MET A 87 -8.58 0.05 6.82
N ASP A 88 -9.67 0.74 7.12
CA ASP A 88 -9.70 2.16 7.52
C ASP A 88 -9.45 2.36 9.03
N GLN A 89 -9.48 1.29 9.84
CA GLN A 89 -9.16 1.31 11.28
C GLN A 89 -7.65 1.33 11.59
N GLY A 90 -6.81 1.61 10.59
CA GLY A 90 -5.36 1.82 10.79
C GLY A 90 -4.47 0.93 9.93
N ILE A 91 -4.98 -0.08 9.23
CA ILE A 91 -4.16 -0.93 8.35
C ILE A 91 -3.64 -0.11 7.16
N ILE A 92 -4.52 0.59 6.43
CA ILE A 92 -4.11 1.46 5.31
C ILE A 92 -3.20 2.58 5.80
N LYS A 93 -3.45 3.12 7.00
CA LYS A 93 -2.58 4.13 7.61
C LYS A 93 -1.17 3.56 7.83
N SER A 94 -1.05 2.42 8.47
CA SER A 94 0.23 1.77 8.76
C SER A 94 1.01 1.50 7.46
N LEU A 95 0.33 1.02 6.41
CA LEU A 95 0.97 0.82 5.11
C LEU A 95 1.49 2.12 4.47
N LYS A 96 0.75 3.22 4.64
CA LYS A 96 1.21 4.54 4.16
C LYS A 96 2.41 5.02 4.96
N ASP A 97 2.38 4.84 6.28
CA ASP A 97 3.48 5.21 7.17
C ASP A 97 4.76 4.46 6.77
N GLU A 98 4.68 3.14 6.54
CA GLU A 98 5.78 2.31 6.01
C GLU A 98 6.34 2.83 4.67
N TYR A 99 5.47 3.22 3.74
CA TYR A 99 5.89 3.81 2.47
C TYR A 99 6.59 5.16 2.67
N HIS A 100 6.07 5.99 3.58
CA HIS A 100 6.62 7.30 3.87
C HIS A 100 8.01 7.21 4.50
N GLU A 101 8.19 6.31 5.47
CA GLU A 101 9.49 6.06 6.12
C GLU A 101 10.54 5.61 5.11
N LYS A 102 10.26 4.56 4.33
CA LYS A 102 11.18 4.05 3.30
C LYS A 102 11.52 5.10 2.23
N LYS A 103 10.56 5.99 1.92
CA LYS A 103 10.79 7.10 0.99
C LYS A 103 11.70 8.17 1.60
N GLU A 104 11.46 8.56 2.84
CA GLU A 104 12.25 9.57 3.55
C GLU A 104 13.70 9.11 3.70
N ASP A 105 13.91 7.85 4.09
CA ASP A 105 15.24 7.23 4.16
C ASP A 105 15.96 7.28 2.82
N ALA A 106 15.29 6.90 1.73
CA ALA A 106 15.87 6.93 0.39
C ALA A 106 16.21 8.37 -0.05
N GLU A 107 15.39 9.37 0.29
CA GLU A 107 15.66 10.78 -0.01
C GLU A 107 16.85 11.31 0.81
N LEU A 108 16.95 10.90 2.07
CA LEU A 108 18.03 11.27 2.98
C LEU A 108 19.38 10.68 2.53
N ASP A 109 19.40 9.41 2.14
CA ASP A 109 20.57 8.73 1.59
C ASP A 109 21.10 9.41 0.34
N MET A 110 20.22 9.82 -0.57
CA MET A 110 20.59 10.58 -1.76
C MET A 110 21.24 11.92 -1.41
N PHE A 111 20.68 12.62 -0.42
CA PHE A 111 21.19 13.90 0.07
C PHE A 111 22.60 13.75 0.65
N TYR A 112 22.81 12.80 1.56
CA TYR A 112 24.12 12.55 2.16
C TYR A 112 25.16 12.03 1.16
N SER A 113 24.72 11.28 0.15
CA SER A 113 25.59 10.81 -0.95
C SER A 113 25.94 11.90 -1.97
N GLY A 114 25.36 13.11 -1.86
CA GLY A 114 25.57 14.21 -2.80
C GLY A 114 25.02 13.94 -4.20
N VAL A 115 24.12 12.95 -4.34
CA VAL A 115 23.51 12.59 -5.63
C VAL A 115 22.35 13.54 -5.91
N ALA A 116 22.24 14.00 -7.16
CA ALA A 116 21.11 14.83 -7.56
C ALA A 116 19.78 14.12 -7.29
N TYR A 117 18.84 14.81 -6.62
CA TYR A 117 17.50 14.29 -6.33
C TYR A 117 16.81 13.73 -7.59
N LYS A 118 16.29 12.51 -7.46
CA LYS A 118 15.48 11.83 -8.47
C LYS A 118 14.10 11.55 -7.87
N PRO A 119 13.00 11.96 -8.52
CA PRO A 119 11.68 11.58 -8.07
C PRO A 119 11.54 10.05 -8.02
N VAL A 120 10.88 9.56 -6.96
CA VAL A 120 10.53 8.15 -6.80
C VAL A 120 9.70 7.69 -8.00
N ASP A 121 10.20 6.68 -8.71
CA ASP A 121 9.48 6.04 -9.79
C ASP A 121 8.47 5.00 -9.25
N ILE A 122 7.53 4.56 -10.09
CA ILE A 122 6.45 3.69 -9.63
C ILE A 122 6.93 2.30 -9.19
N PHE A 123 8.04 1.77 -9.74
CA PHE A 123 8.54 0.46 -9.35
C PHE A 123 9.14 0.52 -7.96
N SER A 124 9.95 1.55 -7.68
CA SER A 124 10.48 1.82 -6.34
C SER A 124 9.35 1.98 -5.32
N ALA A 125 8.29 2.73 -5.67
CA ALA A 125 7.12 2.87 -4.80
C ALA A 125 6.36 1.55 -4.57
N MET A 126 6.17 0.74 -5.62
CA MET A 126 5.54 -0.58 -5.52
C MET A 126 6.35 -1.53 -4.64
N LYS A 127 7.68 -1.51 -4.79
CA LYS A 127 8.59 -2.31 -3.98
C LYS A 127 8.49 -1.97 -2.50
N TRP A 128 8.61 -0.69 -2.13
CA TRP A 128 8.50 -0.26 -0.73
C TRP A 128 7.14 -0.57 -0.11
N LEU A 129 6.06 -0.43 -0.88
CA LEU A 129 4.72 -0.83 -0.41
C LEU A 129 4.63 -2.33 -0.19
N SER A 130 5.24 -3.15 -1.06
CA SER A 130 5.19 -4.61 -0.94
C SER A 130 6.00 -5.09 0.26
N GLU A 131 7.16 -4.49 0.51
CA GLU A 131 7.98 -4.71 1.71
C GLU A 131 7.20 -4.29 2.97
N GLY A 132 6.71 -3.05 3.01
CA GLY A 132 5.92 -2.53 4.14
C GLY A 132 4.65 -3.34 4.41
N TRP A 133 4.03 -3.94 3.40
CA TRP A 133 2.89 -4.82 3.58
C TRP A 133 3.23 -6.09 4.35
N GLY A 134 4.44 -6.62 4.18
CA GLY A 134 4.99 -7.70 5.00
C GLY A 134 5.30 -7.26 6.43
N ASP A 135 5.76 -6.01 6.60
CA ASP A 135 6.23 -5.48 7.89
C ASP A 135 5.11 -5.13 8.88
N ILE A 136 3.90 -4.83 8.40
CA ILE A 136 2.75 -4.56 9.29
C ILE A 136 2.55 -5.74 10.23
N SER A 137 2.52 -5.52 11.55
CA SER A 137 2.39 -6.64 12.48
C SER A 137 1.00 -7.28 12.44
N THR A 138 0.92 -8.59 12.68
CA THR A 138 -0.36 -9.30 12.85
C THR A 138 -1.19 -8.67 13.99
N LYS A 139 -0.53 -8.24 15.07
CA LYS A 139 -1.15 -7.51 16.19
C LYS A 139 -1.84 -6.22 15.74
N THR A 140 -1.22 -5.44 14.84
CA THR A 140 -1.82 -4.24 14.27
C THR A 140 -3.12 -4.58 13.56
N ILE A 141 -3.10 -5.61 12.70
CA ILE A 141 -4.28 -6.06 11.95
C ILE A 141 -5.39 -6.50 12.90
N ARG A 142 -5.08 -7.36 13.89
CA ARG A 142 -6.07 -7.82 14.87
C ARG A 142 -6.71 -6.66 15.63
N ASN A 143 -5.89 -5.69 16.05
CA ASN A 143 -6.39 -4.52 16.76
C ASN A 143 -7.35 -3.70 15.88
N CYS A 144 -7.05 -3.53 14.59
CA CYS A 144 -7.93 -2.84 13.64
C CYS A 144 -9.25 -3.59 13.44
N TRP A 145 -9.22 -4.93 13.33
CA TRP A 145 -10.43 -5.76 13.27
C TRP A 145 -11.25 -5.73 14.56
N CYS A 146 -10.61 -5.71 15.72
CA CYS A 146 -11.32 -5.58 17.00
C CYS A 146 -11.97 -4.20 17.15
N HIS A 147 -11.38 -3.14 16.60
CA HIS A 147 -11.93 -1.79 16.66
C HIS A 147 -13.24 -1.63 15.87
N THR A 148 -13.48 -2.46 14.85
CA THR A 148 -14.76 -2.43 14.12
C THR A 148 -15.91 -3.04 14.92
N GLY A 149 -15.61 -3.79 15.97
CA GLY A 149 -16.60 -4.59 16.72
C GLY A 149 -17.13 -5.81 15.96
N ILE A 150 -16.63 -6.09 14.74
CA ILE A 150 -17.03 -7.27 13.95
C ILE A 150 -16.46 -8.55 14.57
N VAL A 151 -15.26 -8.48 15.13
CA VAL A 151 -14.58 -9.60 15.80
C VAL A 151 -14.32 -9.20 17.24
N SER A 152 -14.72 -10.04 18.20
CA SER A 152 -14.46 -9.75 19.60
C SER A 152 -12.99 -10.07 19.96
N LYS A 153 -12.46 -9.36 20.96
CA LYS A 153 -11.12 -9.65 21.50
C LYS A 153 -11.02 -11.06 22.10
N MET A 154 -12.13 -11.61 22.56
CA MET A 154 -12.19 -12.96 23.14
C MET A 154 -12.06 -14.02 22.05
N ASP A 155 -12.74 -13.82 20.91
CA ASP A 155 -12.68 -14.73 19.75
C ASP A 155 -11.27 -14.81 19.15
N MET A 156 -10.54 -13.68 19.13
CA MET A 156 -9.14 -13.66 18.70
C MET A 156 -8.19 -14.46 19.60
N GLY A 157 -8.52 -14.61 20.89
CA GLY A 157 -7.75 -15.43 21.82
C GLY A 157 -7.87 -16.93 21.53
N TYR A 158 -9.01 -17.37 20.99
CA TYR A 158 -9.26 -18.76 20.61
C TYR A 158 -8.64 -19.12 19.26
N LEU A 159 -8.51 -18.17 18.32
CA LEU A 159 -7.89 -18.40 17.01
C LEU A 159 -6.36 -18.59 17.06
N LEU A 160 -5.73 -18.37 18.21
CA LEU A 160 -4.28 -18.40 18.40
C LEU A 160 -3.79 -19.57 19.25
N ASN A 161 -4.69 -20.50 19.62
CA ASN A 161 -4.39 -21.73 20.40
C ASN A 161 -4.73 -22.99 19.61
#